data_AF-A0A3N5GG60-F1
#
_entry.id   AF-A0A3N5GG60-F1
#
_cell.length_a   1.000
_cell.length_b   1.000
_cell.length_c   1.000
_cell.angle_alpha   90.00
_cell.angle_beta   90.00
_cell.angle_gamma   90.00
#
_symmetry.space_group_name_H-M   'P 1'
#
loop_
_entity.id
_entity.type
_entity.pdbx_description
1 polymer ?
#
loop_
_entity_poly.entity_id
_entity_poly.type
_entity_poly.pdbx_seq_one_letter_code
_entity_poly.pdbx_strand_id
1 'polypeptide(L)'
;MAVTKKVQLVNAVLDGPARETALEEANENLSRNQDTVMIDEEAWITVEMIATGALSPCAGFMNQEDYASVLHAGRLADGTPWPTPLSFAVAGDRNQAVLKDVRRGDTVTLISRDKRPVARIVAEEAFEYDREERAECVFGTTDRHHPGVWSIFERMGDRSLAGRVDLMRRPHWGAFEPYRLTPRESVERFRAKGARTVVGFITGANPVHRGHEHIHRVSLENHDMLLIQPLV
;
A
#
# COMPACT_ATOMS: atom_id res chain seq x y z
N MET A 1 -22.38 18.74 14.57
CA MET A 1 -22.33 18.24 13.18
C MET A 1 -20.87 18.04 12.81
N ALA A 2 -20.38 16.80 12.76
CA ALA A 2 -19.04 16.54 12.25
C ALA A 2 -19.07 16.85 10.75
N VAL A 3 -18.33 17.87 10.32
CA VAL A 3 -18.09 18.13 8.91
C VAL A 3 -17.31 16.92 8.40
N THR A 4 -17.95 16.03 7.65
CA THR A 4 -17.28 14.93 6.97
C THR A 4 -16.35 15.55 5.93
N LYS A 5 -15.08 15.73 6.31
CA LYS A 5 -14.04 16.17 5.40
C LYS A 5 -13.99 15.14 4.27
N LYS A 6 -14.32 15.56 3.05
CA LYS A 6 -14.36 14.67 1.90
C LYS A 6 -12.93 14.21 1.63
N VAL A 7 -12.65 12.92 1.83
CA VAL A 7 -11.32 12.35 1.56
C VAL A 7 -11.08 12.45 0.05
N GLN A 8 -10.04 13.17 -0.34
CA GLN A 8 -9.59 13.23 -1.72
C GLN A 8 -8.71 12.01 -1.98
N LEU A 9 -9.01 11.28 -3.06
CA LEU A 9 -8.18 10.13 -3.44
C LEU A 9 -6.80 10.63 -3.89
N VAL A 10 -5.77 10.03 -3.32
CA VAL A 10 -4.40 10.13 -3.83
C VAL A 10 -4.36 9.59 -5.26
N ASN A 11 -3.57 10.25 -6.11
CA ASN A 11 -3.22 9.74 -7.43
C ASN A 11 -1.73 10.00 -7.67
N ALA A 12 -0.92 8.96 -7.51
CA ALA A 12 0.52 8.98 -7.75
C ALA A 12 0.92 7.94 -8.81
N VAL A 13 -0.02 7.53 -9.65
CA VAL A 13 0.28 6.75 -10.86
C VAL A 13 0.77 7.72 -11.92
N LEU A 14 2.01 7.55 -12.38
CA LEU A 14 2.57 8.34 -13.46
C LEU A 14 2.03 7.86 -14.80
N ASP A 15 1.68 8.79 -15.68
CA ASP A 15 1.23 8.57 -17.03
C ASP A 15 1.95 9.48 -18.04
N GLY A 16 1.81 9.14 -19.34
CA GLY A 16 2.36 9.92 -20.45
C GLY A 16 3.84 10.28 -20.30
N PRO A 17 4.23 11.53 -20.62
CA PRO A 17 5.63 11.97 -20.55
C PRO A 17 6.26 11.86 -19.16
N ALA A 18 5.50 12.09 -18.09
CA ALA A 18 6.04 12.02 -16.72
C ALA A 18 6.49 10.60 -16.37
N ARG A 19 5.73 9.60 -16.83
CA ARG A 19 6.10 8.19 -16.69
C ARG A 19 7.33 7.83 -17.50
N GLU A 20 7.45 8.34 -18.72
CA GLU A 20 8.59 8.08 -19.60
C GLU A 20 9.89 8.63 -18.99
N THR A 21 9.89 9.90 -18.56
CA THR A 21 11.03 10.52 -17.87
C THR A 21 11.42 9.75 -16.60
N ALA A 22 10.44 9.40 -15.75
CA ALA A 22 10.72 8.64 -14.54
C ALA A 22 11.30 7.24 -14.84
N LEU A 23 10.86 6.59 -15.91
CA LEU A 23 11.40 5.30 -16.34
C LEU A 23 12.83 5.43 -16.90
N GLU A 24 13.14 6.50 -17.62
CA GLU A 24 14.50 6.78 -18.10
C GLU A 24 15.46 6.96 -16.92
N GLU A 25 15.14 7.86 -15.98
CA GLU A 25 15.90 8.05 -14.73
C GLU A 25 16.10 6.74 -13.97
N ALA A 26 15.01 5.96 -13.83
CA ALA A 26 15.03 4.71 -13.11
C ALA A 26 15.90 3.63 -13.78
N ASN A 27 15.93 3.59 -15.13
CA ASN A 27 16.79 2.68 -15.88
C ASN A 27 18.27 3.09 -15.78
N GLU A 28 18.56 4.39 -15.73
CA GLU A 28 19.92 4.87 -15.49
C GLU A 28 20.43 4.52 -14.09
N ASN A 29 19.59 4.67 -13.07
CA ASN A 29 19.91 4.24 -11.70
C ASN A 29 20.16 2.73 -11.64
N LEU A 30 19.34 1.95 -12.34
CA LEU A 30 19.50 0.50 -12.43
C LEU A 30 20.80 0.09 -13.14
N SER A 31 21.16 0.74 -14.24
CA SER A 31 22.40 0.42 -14.98
C SER A 31 23.66 0.76 -14.18
N ARG A 32 23.60 1.83 -13.38
CA ARG A 32 24.65 2.24 -12.44
C ARG A 32 24.62 1.46 -11.13
N ASN A 33 23.59 0.65 -10.90
CA ASN A 33 23.39 -0.10 -9.67
C ASN A 33 23.38 0.80 -8.41
N GLN A 34 22.82 2.01 -8.55
CA GLN A 34 22.82 3.06 -7.55
C GLN A 34 21.37 3.38 -7.13
N ASP A 35 21.13 3.64 -5.85
CA ASP A 35 19.84 4.06 -5.29
C ASP A 35 18.66 3.17 -5.73
N THR A 36 18.92 1.87 -5.80
CA THR A 36 17.96 0.85 -6.25
C THR A 36 17.68 -0.16 -5.17
N VAL A 37 16.39 -0.41 -4.94
CA VAL A 37 15.90 -1.36 -3.95
C VAL A 37 15.08 -2.44 -4.66
N MET A 38 15.43 -3.70 -4.40
CA MET A 38 14.63 -4.84 -4.88
C MET A 38 13.44 -5.03 -3.97
N ILE A 39 12.25 -5.18 -4.54
CA ILE A 39 11.00 -5.37 -3.80
C ILE A 39 10.31 -6.68 -4.20
N ASP A 40 9.56 -7.23 -3.25
CA ASP A 40 8.65 -8.35 -3.51
C ASP A 40 7.30 -7.86 -4.05
N GLU A 41 6.40 -8.81 -4.33
CA GLU A 41 5.09 -8.52 -4.88
C GLU A 41 4.20 -7.74 -3.92
N GLU A 42 4.26 -8.00 -2.61
CA GLU A 42 3.43 -7.29 -1.63
C GLU A 42 3.85 -5.84 -1.47
N ALA A 43 5.16 -5.57 -1.43
CA ALA A 43 5.66 -4.20 -1.44
C ALA A 43 5.19 -3.47 -2.73
N TRP A 44 5.22 -4.15 -3.88
CA TRP A 44 4.73 -3.57 -5.14
C TRP A 44 3.22 -3.31 -5.13
N ILE A 45 2.43 -4.24 -4.62
CA ILE A 45 0.97 -4.09 -4.45
C ILE A 45 0.66 -2.96 -3.46
N THR A 46 1.42 -2.85 -2.37
CA THR A 46 1.27 -1.78 -1.39
C THR A 46 1.51 -0.42 -2.04
N VAL A 47 2.58 -0.30 -2.85
CA VAL A 47 2.83 0.92 -3.63
C VAL A 47 1.69 1.20 -4.61
N GLU A 48 1.15 0.19 -5.29
CA GLU A 48 -0.04 0.36 -6.15
C GLU A 48 -1.24 0.89 -5.36
N MET A 49 -1.51 0.33 -4.17
CA MET A 49 -2.63 0.74 -3.33
C MET A 49 -2.49 2.19 -2.82
N ILE A 50 -1.27 2.63 -2.49
CA ILE A 50 -0.99 4.04 -2.17
C ILE A 50 -1.24 4.90 -3.42
N ALA A 51 -0.58 4.57 -4.54
CA ALA A 51 -0.57 5.39 -5.73
C ALA A 51 -1.95 5.51 -6.40
N THR A 52 -2.80 4.48 -6.32
CA THR A 52 -4.17 4.48 -6.86
C THR A 52 -5.20 5.07 -5.88
N GLY A 53 -4.76 5.42 -4.67
CA GLY A 53 -5.59 6.06 -3.65
C GLY A 53 -6.42 5.10 -2.80
N ALA A 54 -6.20 3.79 -2.87
CA ALA A 54 -6.85 2.81 -2.00
C ALA A 54 -6.47 3.00 -0.53
N LEU A 55 -5.27 3.54 -0.28
CA LEU A 55 -4.77 3.89 1.06
C LEU A 55 -4.80 5.40 1.33
N SER A 56 -5.71 6.14 0.70
CA SER A 56 -5.88 7.58 1.00
C SER A 56 -6.25 7.78 2.48
N PRO A 57 -5.70 8.79 3.18
CA PRO A 57 -4.97 9.94 2.63
C PRO A 57 -3.46 9.74 2.46
N CYS A 58 -2.91 8.56 2.75
CA CYS A 58 -1.48 8.31 2.64
C CYS A 58 -1.02 8.44 1.17
N ALA A 59 -0.09 9.36 0.91
CA ALA A 59 0.53 9.57 -0.40
C ALA A 59 1.92 8.93 -0.52
N GLY A 60 2.31 8.16 0.50
CA GLY A 60 3.63 7.59 0.65
C GLY A 60 3.70 6.66 1.86
N PHE A 61 4.90 6.17 2.15
CA PHE A 61 5.18 5.44 3.37
C PHE A 61 5.40 6.39 4.54
N MET A 62 4.94 5.99 5.72
CA MET A 62 4.93 6.81 6.93
C MET A 62 6.34 7.19 7.39
N ASN A 63 6.48 8.45 7.82
CA ASN A 63 7.62 8.91 8.60
C ASN A 63 7.59 8.34 10.03
N GLN A 64 8.62 8.60 10.83
CA GLN A 64 8.73 8.04 12.17
C GLN A 64 7.59 8.51 13.08
N GLU A 65 7.15 9.76 12.94
CA GLU A 65 6.08 10.36 13.74
C GLU A 65 4.73 9.68 13.47
N ASP A 66 4.31 9.58 12.20
CA ASP A 66 3.09 8.88 11.80
C ASP A 66 3.17 7.40 12.14
N TYR A 67 4.33 6.76 11.93
CA TYR A 67 4.55 5.36 12.28
C TYR A 67 4.28 5.11 13.77
N ALA A 68 4.92 5.87 14.65
CA ALA A 68 4.79 5.71 16.09
C ALA A 68 3.37 6.03 16.57
N SER A 69 2.77 7.11 16.04
CA SER A 69 1.39 7.48 16.36
C SER A 69 0.42 6.36 15.97
N VAL A 70 0.58 5.76 14.79
CA VAL A 70 -0.28 4.66 14.35
C VAL A 70 -0.06 3.42 15.20
N LEU A 71 1.20 3.10 15.50
CA LEU A 71 1.56 1.91 16.26
C LEU A 71 0.94 1.93 17.68
N HIS A 72 0.95 3.08 18.35
CA HIS A 72 0.52 3.19 19.75
C HIS A 72 -0.90 3.71 19.93
N ALA A 73 -1.42 4.50 18.99
CA ALA A 73 -2.73 5.16 19.13
C ALA A 73 -3.73 4.77 18.04
N GLY A 74 -3.34 3.98 17.03
CA GLY A 74 -4.21 3.61 15.91
C GLY A 74 -4.65 4.82 15.08
N ARG A 75 -3.81 5.85 15.01
CA ARG A 75 -4.07 7.13 14.32
C ARG A 75 -2.81 7.70 13.72
N LEU A 76 -2.94 8.36 12.56
CA LEU A 76 -1.91 9.26 12.05
C LEU A 76 -1.64 10.40 13.04
N ALA A 77 -0.50 11.07 12.92
CA ALA A 77 -0.13 12.19 13.80
C ALA A 77 -1.15 13.34 13.75
N ASP A 78 -1.86 13.49 12.62
CA ASP A 78 -2.95 14.46 12.45
C ASP A 78 -4.29 14.04 13.10
N GLY A 79 -4.34 12.86 13.72
CA GLY A 79 -5.50 12.28 14.39
C GLY A 79 -6.41 11.42 13.51
N THR A 80 -6.15 11.31 12.21
CA THR A 80 -6.92 10.44 11.31
C THR A 80 -6.84 8.98 11.76
N PRO A 81 -7.97 8.27 11.97
CA PRO A 81 -7.96 6.85 12.31
C PRO A 81 -7.20 6.02 11.28
N TRP A 82 -6.26 5.20 11.73
CA TRP A 82 -5.49 4.34 10.85
C TRP A 82 -5.02 3.07 11.60
N PRO A 83 -5.39 1.87 11.13
CA PRO A 83 -5.34 0.67 11.97
C PRO A 83 -3.96 0.01 12.07
N THR A 84 -3.04 0.26 11.13
CA THR A 84 -1.73 -0.41 11.11
C THR A 84 -0.64 0.42 10.41
N PRO A 85 0.62 0.43 10.89
CA PRO A 85 1.65 1.28 10.32
C PRO A 85 2.04 0.88 8.89
N LEU A 86 2.01 1.85 7.98
CA LEU A 86 2.37 1.73 6.57
C LEU A 86 3.86 2.10 6.37
N SER A 87 4.74 1.15 6.68
CA SER A 87 6.20 1.31 6.63
C SER A 87 6.83 0.56 5.45
N PHE A 88 7.85 1.14 4.81
CA PHE A 88 8.67 0.47 3.80
C PHE A 88 9.99 0.00 4.39
N ALA A 89 9.98 -1.17 5.00
CA ALA A 89 11.15 -1.74 5.68
C ALA A 89 11.59 -3.03 4.98
N VAL A 90 12.15 -2.93 3.79
CA VAL A 90 12.52 -4.10 2.98
C VAL A 90 13.78 -4.80 3.52
N ALA A 91 13.71 -6.13 3.71
CA ALA A 91 14.88 -6.91 4.13
C ALA A 91 15.98 -7.01 3.05
N GLY A 92 17.14 -7.51 3.46
CA GLY A 92 18.29 -7.81 2.62
C GLY A 92 19.41 -6.78 2.73
N ASP A 93 20.64 -7.25 2.90
CA ASP A 93 21.82 -6.42 3.19
C ASP A 93 22.01 -5.27 2.18
N ARG A 94 21.79 -5.55 0.89
CA ARG A 94 21.87 -4.54 -0.16
C ARG A 94 20.81 -3.44 0.02
N ASN A 95 19.56 -3.82 0.27
CA ASN A 95 18.47 -2.86 0.46
C ASN A 95 18.75 -2.01 1.71
N GLN A 96 19.20 -2.63 2.80
CA GLN A 96 19.54 -1.95 4.04
C GLN A 96 20.73 -0.99 3.88
N ALA A 97 21.72 -1.33 3.05
CA ALA A 97 22.83 -0.43 2.72
C ALA A 97 22.33 0.84 2.01
N VAL A 98 21.42 0.71 1.02
CA VAL A 98 20.81 1.87 0.34
C VAL A 98 20.02 2.73 1.34
N LEU A 99 19.20 2.10 2.19
CA LEU A 99 18.40 2.80 3.21
C LEU A 99 19.25 3.49 4.29
N LYS A 100 20.49 3.07 4.48
CA LYS A 100 21.41 3.70 5.43
C LYS A 100 22.00 5.01 4.90
N ASP A 101 22.26 5.07 3.59
CA ASP A 101 22.95 6.19 2.96
C ASP A 101 21.99 7.22 2.33
N VAL A 102 20.72 6.84 2.13
CA VAL A 102 19.68 7.70 1.57
C VAL A 102 19.47 8.96 2.41
N ARG A 103 19.32 10.09 1.73
CA ARG A 103 19.08 11.40 2.33
C ARG A 103 17.71 11.92 1.90
N ARG A 104 17.21 12.88 2.67
CA ARG A 104 15.98 13.59 2.33
C ARG A 104 16.10 14.23 0.94
N GLY A 105 15.11 13.98 0.08
CA GLY A 105 15.05 14.45 -1.29
C GLY A 105 15.64 13.48 -2.32
N ASP A 106 16.39 12.46 -1.89
CA ASP A 106 16.89 11.42 -2.79
C ASP A 106 15.74 10.62 -3.38
N THR A 107 15.95 10.10 -4.59
CA THR A 107 14.99 9.26 -5.30
C THR A 107 15.47 7.82 -5.31
N VAL A 108 14.77 6.96 -4.60
CA VAL A 108 15.07 5.51 -4.55
C VAL A 108 14.20 4.79 -5.57
N THR A 109 14.83 4.13 -6.54
CA THR A 109 14.15 3.34 -7.56
C THR A 109 13.78 1.96 -7.01
N LEU A 110 12.50 1.58 -7.12
CA LEU A 110 12.01 0.26 -6.75
C LEU A 110 12.02 -0.68 -7.95
N ILE A 111 12.65 -1.84 -7.76
CA ILE A 111 12.89 -2.85 -8.79
C ILE A 111 12.12 -4.13 -8.44
N SER A 112 11.28 -4.58 -9.35
CA SER A 112 10.56 -5.86 -9.25
C SER A 112 11.51 -7.05 -9.33
N ARG A 113 11.03 -8.25 -8.95
CA ARG A 113 11.77 -9.52 -9.06
C ARG A 113 12.29 -9.80 -10.48
N ASP A 114 11.59 -9.32 -11.50
CA ASP A 114 11.99 -9.41 -12.92
C ASP A 114 13.06 -8.39 -13.35
N LYS A 115 13.67 -7.69 -12.38
CA LYS A 115 14.70 -6.67 -12.59
C LYS A 115 14.22 -5.49 -13.45
N ARG A 116 12.94 -5.11 -13.30
CA ARG A 116 12.36 -3.95 -13.97
C ARG A 116 12.04 -2.84 -12.97
N PRO A 117 12.32 -1.57 -13.29
CA PRO A 117 11.82 -0.45 -12.49
C PRO A 117 10.31 -0.36 -12.55
N VAL A 118 9.68 -0.25 -11.39
CA VAL A 118 8.21 -0.25 -11.26
C VAL A 118 7.66 0.95 -10.50
N ALA A 119 8.43 1.52 -9.57
CA ALA A 119 8.06 2.70 -8.81
C ALA A 119 9.30 3.42 -8.29
N ARG A 120 9.11 4.60 -7.69
CA ARG A 120 10.16 5.30 -6.96
C ARG A 120 9.61 5.87 -5.65
N ILE A 121 10.51 6.05 -4.67
CA ILE A 121 10.24 6.74 -3.42
C ILE A 121 11.08 8.01 -3.40
N VAL A 122 10.43 9.17 -3.24
CA VAL A 122 11.13 10.42 -2.94
C VAL A 122 11.29 10.47 -1.42
N ALA A 123 12.51 10.21 -0.96
CA ALA A 123 12.84 9.99 0.44
C ALA A 123 12.57 11.24 1.29
N GLU A 124 11.87 11.04 2.40
CA GLU A 124 11.65 12.07 3.41
C GLU A 124 12.51 11.83 4.65
N GLU A 125 12.54 10.58 5.09
CA GLU A 125 13.23 10.12 6.29
C GLU A 125 13.53 8.63 6.19
N ALA A 126 14.65 8.18 6.75
CA ALA A 126 14.91 6.76 7.00
C ALA A 126 15.20 6.58 8.49
N PHE A 127 14.47 5.67 9.14
CA PHE A 127 14.50 5.50 10.59
C PHE A 127 14.54 4.02 10.99
N GLU A 128 15.14 3.75 12.14
CA GLU A 128 15.12 2.43 12.78
C GLU A 128 13.86 2.26 13.61
N TYR A 129 13.40 1.02 13.73
CA TYR A 129 12.24 0.66 14.55
C TYR A 129 12.41 -0.72 15.16
N ASP A 130 11.70 -1.00 16.24
CA ASP A 130 11.73 -2.30 16.90
C ASP A 130 10.69 -3.26 16.28
N ARG A 131 11.17 -4.37 15.74
CA ARG A 131 10.32 -5.41 15.13
C ARG A 131 9.50 -6.20 16.15
N GLU A 132 10.02 -6.40 17.36
CA GLU A 132 9.29 -7.04 18.46
C GLU A 132 8.21 -6.10 19.01
N GLU A 133 8.52 -4.82 19.21
CA GLU A 133 7.52 -3.81 19.59
C GLU A 133 6.39 -3.74 18.55
N ARG A 134 6.76 -3.73 17.26
CA ARG A 134 5.78 -3.78 16.16
C ARG A 134 4.88 -5.01 16.26
N ALA A 135 5.48 -6.18 16.46
CA ALA A 135 4.74 -7.44 16.55
C ALA A 135 3.75 -7.43 17.72
N GLU A 136 4.20 -7.00 18.90
CA GLU A 136 3.37 -6.91 20.09
C GLU A 136 2.20 -5.92 19.90
N CYS A 137 2.45 -4.74 19.35
CA CYS A 137 1.40 -3.73 19.17
C CYS A 137 0.39 -4.12 18.07
N VAL A 138 0.84 -4.74 16.98
CA VAL A 138 -0.04 -5.08 15.84
C VAL A 138 -0.79 -6.39 16.06
N PHE A 139 -0.15 -7.40 16.67
CA PHE A 139 -0.72 -8.74 16.81
C PHE A 139 -1.05 -9.14 18.25
N GLY A 140 -0.62 -8.36 19.24
CA GLY A 140 -0.77 -8.70 20.66
C GLY A 140 0.10 -9.87 21.11
N THR A 141 1.14 -10.20 20.34
CA THR A 141 2.08 -11.28 20.63
C THR A 141 3.38 -11.11 19.84
N THR A 142 4.49 -11.57 20.43
CA THR A 142 5.80 -11.72 19.78
C THR A 142 6.11 -13.17 19.39
N ASP A 143 5.15 -14.09 19.54
CA ASP A 143 5.33 -15.50 19.17
C ASP A 143 5.55 -15.67 17.66
N ARG A 144 6.73 -16.15 17.28
CA ARG A 144 7.12 -16.37 15.89
C ARG A 144 6.34 -17.49 15.20
N HIS A 145 5.54 -18.28 15.91
CA HIS A 145 4.58 -19.20 15.28
C HIS A 145 3.34 -18.48 14.71
N HIS A 146 3.04 -17.25 15.17
CA HIS A 146 1.99 -16.45 14.57
C HIS A 146 2.39 -16.01 13.16
N PRO A 147 1.59 -16.27 12.10
CA PRO A 147 1.98 -15.99 10.72
C PRO A 147 2.34 -14.52 10.46
N GLY A 148 1.63 -13.60 11.10
CA GLY A 148 1.92 -12.16 10.99
C GLY A 148 3.24 -11.76 11.64
N VAL A 149 3.58 -12.36 12.79
CA VAL A 149 4.84 -12.08 13.48
C VAL A 149 5.99 -12.66 12.68
N TRP A 150 5.85 -13.91 12.23
CA TRP A 150 6.81 -14.55 11.33
C TRP A 150 7.15 -13.68 10.12
N SER A 151 6.12 -13.15 9.44
CA SER A 151 6.29 -12.28 8.26
C SER A 151 7.08 -11.00 8.56
N ILE A 152 6.93 -10.40 9.75
CA ILE A 152 7.75 -9.22 10.14
C ILE A 152 9.24 -9.60 10.15
N PHE A 153 9.59 -10.72 10.79
CA PHE A 153 11.00 -11.11 10.94
C PHE A 153 11.61 -11.69 9.66
N GLU A 154 10.81 -12.33 8.83
CA GLU A 154 11.27 -12.91 7.56
C GLU A 154 11.50 -11.84 6.49
N ARG A 155 10.61 -10.84 6.41
CA ARG A 155 10.55 -9.96 5.24
C ARG A 155 10.93 -8.52 5.53
N MET A 156 10.87 -8.10 6.79
CA MET A 156 11.19 -6.73 7.15
C MET A 156 12.64 -6.59 7.65
N GLY A 157 13.31 -5.55 7.17
CA GLY A 157 14.63 -5.13 7.64
C GLY A 157 14.57 -4.34 8.95
N ASP A 158 15.69 -3.71 9.33
CA ASP A 158 15.79 -2.95 10.60
C ASP A 158 15.51 -1.45 10.40
N ARG A 159 15.48 -0.98 9.14
CA ARG A 159 15.19 0.41 8.76
C ARG A 159 13.97 0.49 7.86
N SER A 160 13.12 1.49 8.13
CA SER A 160 12.01 1.90 7.28
C SER A 160 12.38 3.17 6.51
N LEU A 161 12.00 3.24 5.23
CA LEU A 161 12.08 4.44 4.41
C LEU A 161 10.70 5.10 4.32
N ALA A 162 10.62 6.35 4.76
CA ALA A 162 9.48 7.21 4.58
C ALA A 162 9.62 8.03 3.29
N GLY A 163 8.51 8.33 2.65
CA GLY A 163 8.51 9.20 1.50
C GLY A 163 7.35 8.97 0.54
N ARG A 164 7.15 9.96 -0.32
CA ARG A 164 6.12 9.92 -1.37
C ARG A 164 6.48 8.88 -2.41
N VAL A 165 5.47 8.14 -2.86
CA VAL A 165 5.62 7.12 -3.90
C VAL A 165 5.14 7.65 -5.23
N ASP A 166 5.85 7.32 -6.31
CA ASP A 166 5.35 7.44 -7.67
C ASP A 166 5.37 6.06 -8.34
N LEU A 167 4.22 5.62 -8.84
CA LEU A 167 4.09 4.33 -9.52
C LEU A 167 4.27 4.51 -11.03
N MET A 168 5.25 3.81 -11.60
CA MET A 168 5.52 3.80 -13.04
C MET A 168 4.88 2.60 -13.74
N ARG A 169 4.77 1.46 -13.06
CA ARG A 169 4.18 0.22 -13.60
C ARG A 169 3.36 -0.45 -12.53
N ARG A 170 2.09 -0.70 -12.80
CA ARG A 170 1.23 -1.52 -11.94
C ARG A 170 1.66 -3.01 -12.04
N PRO A 171 1.52 -3.79 -10.96
CA PRO A 171 1.55 -5.25 -11.06
C PRO A 171 0.50 -5.72 -12.07
N HIS A 172 0.82 -6.72 -12.90
CA HIS A 172 -0.10 -7.24 -13.91
C HIS A 172 -0.65 -8.61 -13.48
N TRP A 173 -1.97 -8.74 -13.42
CA TRP A 173 -2.65 -9.91 -12.83
C TRP A 173 -3.18 -10.89 -13.87
N GLY A 174 -2.68 -10.82 -15.10
CA GLY A 174 -2.99 -11.78 -16.15
C GLY A 174 -4.48 -11.77 -16.49
N ALA A 175 -5.12 -12.93 -16.41
CA ALA A 175 -6.55 -13.09 -16.69
C ALA A 175 -7.45 -12.30 -15.71
N PHE A 176 -6.93 -11.89 -14.55
CA PHE A 176 -7.70 -11.17 -13.54
C PHE A 176 -7.60 -9.64 -13.66
N GLU A 177 -6.75 -9.12 -14.55
CA GLU A 177 -6.57 -7.68 -14.76
C GLU A 177 -7.88 -6.91 -14.99
N PRO A 178 -8.86 -7.42 -15.79
CA PRO A 178 -10.13 -6.72 -16.00
C PRO A 178 -10.99 -6.53 -14.74
N TYR A 179 -10.70 -7.27 -13.66
CA TYR A 179 -11.41 -7.18 -12.38
C TYR A 179 -10.72 -6.24 -11.38
N ARG A 180 -9.47 -5.82 -11.62
CA ARG A 180 -8.67 -4.98 -10.72
C ARG A 180 -8.94 -3.48 -10.90
N LEU A 181 -10.18 -3.09 -10.61
CA LEU A 181 -10.60 -1.70 -10.62
C LEU A 181 -9.91 -0.91 -9.50
N THR A 182 -9.41 0.27 -9.83
CA THR A 182 -8.99 1.29 -8.86
C THR A 182 -10.19 1.84 -8.09
N PRO A 183 -9.98 2.51 -6.94
CA PRO A 183 -11.07 3.18 -6.23
C PRO A 183 -11.84 4.17 -7.11
N ARG A 184 -11.14 4.90 -8.00
CA ARG A 184 -11.74 5.84 -8.94
C ARG A 184 -12.66 5.13 -9.94
N GLU A 185 -12.15 4.12 -10.62
CA GLU A 185 -12.91 3.34 -11.61
C GLU A 185 -14.13 2.65 -10.96
N SER A 186 -13.97 2.17 -9.73
CA SER A 186 -15.08 1.58 -8.95
C SER A 186 -16.21 2.59 -8.74
N VAL A 187 -15.88 3.80 -8.27
CA VAL A 187 -16.85 4.88 -8.04
C VAL A 187 -17.52 5.32 -9.34
N GLU A 188 -16.76 5.44 -10.44
CA GLU A 188 -17.30 5.76 -11.76
C GLU A 188 -18.30 4.68 -12.22
N ARG A 189 -17.98 3.41 -12.01
CA ARG A 189 -18.85 2.28 -12.33
C ARG A 189 -20.14 2.26 -11.50
N PHE A 190 -20.07 2.62 -10.22
CA PHE A 190 -21.26 2.76 -9.37
C PHE A 190 -22.19 3.86 -9.89
N ARG A 191 -21.62 5.03 -10.21
CA ARG A 191 -22.38 6.18 -10.74
C ARG A 191 -23.00 5.89 -12.10
N ALA A 192 -22.25 5.25 -13.00
CA ALA A 192 -22.75 4.88 -14.32
C ALA A 192 -23.95 3.92 -14.25
N LYS A 193 -24.06 3.14 -13.16
CA LYS A 193 -25.20 2.26 -12.87
C LYS A 193 -26.31 2.92 -12.06
N GLY A 194 -26.21 4.22 -11.75
CA GLY A 194 -27.20 4.96 -10.99
C GLY A 194 -27.25 4.64 -9.49
N ALA A 195 -26.26 3.92 -8.95
CA ALA A 195 -26.22 3.59 -7.53
C ALA A 195 -25.89 4.83 -6.69
N ARG A 196 -26.73 5.13 -5.70
CA ARG A 196 -26.50 6.20 -4.71
C ARG A 196 -25.84 5.65 -3.45
N THR A 197 -26.13 4.39 -3.14
CA THR A 197 -25.63 3.65 -1.98
C THR A 197 -24.98 2.34 -2.45
N VAL A 198 -23.81 2.04 -1.90
CA VAL A 198 -23.06 0.82 -2.22
C VAL A 198 -22.59 0.22 -0.90
N VAL A 199 -22.89 -1.06 -0.70
CA VAL A 199 -22.38 -1.84 0.43
C VAL A 199 -21.20 -2.69 -0.03
N GLY A 200 -20.10 -2.66 0.71
CA GLY A 200 -18.92 -3.47 0.45
C GLY A 200 -18.96 -4.78 1.24
N PHE A 201 -18.81 -5.91 0.55
CA PHE A 201 -18.54 -7.21 1.16
C PHE A 201 -17.11 -7.62 0.86
N ILE A 202 -16.26 -7.54 1.89
CA ILE A 202 -14.88 -7.98 1.83
C ILE A 202 -14.84 -9.41 2.33
N THR A 203 -14.33 -10.32 1.50
CA THR A 203 -14.12 -11.71 1.89
C THR A 203 -12.62 -12.01 1.83
N GLY A 204 -12.13 -12.71 2.85
CA GLY A 204 -10.88 -13.46 2.69
C GLY A 204 -11.04 -14.48 1.56
N ALA A 205 -9.97 -15.20 1.22
CA ALA A 205 -9.94 -16.18 0.11
C ALA A 205 -10.89 -17.40 0.28
N ASN A 206 -11.89 -17.31 1.16
CA ASN A 206 -12.95 -18.29 1.36
C ASN A 206 -14.03 -18.19 0.28
N PRO A 207 -14.46 -19.32 -0.30
CA PRO A 207 -15.59 -19.35 -1.23
C PRO A 207 -16.89 -18.83 -0.60
N VAL A 208 -17.69 -18.13 -1.41
CA VAL A 208 -19.00 -17.62 -0.99
C VAL A 208 -20.00 -18.78 -0.84
N HIS A 209 -20.70 -18.85 0.28
CA HIS A 209 -21.73 -19.86 0.56
C HIS A 209 -23.09 -19.24 0.91
N ARG A 210 -24.12 -20.07 1.16
CA ARG A 210 -25.51 -19.62 1.42
C ARG A 210 -25.65 -18.59 2.55
N GLY A 211 -24.83 -18.70 3.61
CA GLY A 211 -24.76 -17.67 4.66
C GLY A 211 -24.39 -16.28 4.13
N HIS A 212 -23.33 -16.17 3.32
CA HIS A 212 -22.94 -14.91 2.68
C HIS A 212 -24.03 -14.41 1.72
N GLU A 213 -24.64 -15.30 0.95
CA GLU A 213 -25.76 -14.93 0.07
C GLU A 213 -26.93 -14.32 0.86
N HIS A 214 -27.27 -14.87 2.02
CA HIS A 214 -28.31 -14.29 2.88
C HIS A 214 -27.94 -12.86 3.31
N ILE A 215 -26.70 -12.64 3.77
CA ILE A 215 -26.19 -11.30 4.14
C ILE A 215 -26.27 -10.33 2.94
N HIS A 216 -25.88 -10.79 1.75
CA HIS A 216 -25.93 -10.00 0.52
C HIS A 216 -27.37 -9.57 0.19
N ARG A 217 -28.33 -10.51 0.26
CA ARG A 217 -29.75 -10.23 -0.03
C ARG A 217 -30.31 -9.21 0.95
N VAL A 218 -30.11 -9.42 2.25
CA VAL A 218 -30.56 -8.49 3.30
C VAL A 218 -29.94 -7.10 3.10
N SER A 219 -28.66 -7.03 2.75
CA SER A 219 -28.01 -5.73 2.50
C SER A 219 -28.63 -4.98 1.31
N LEU A 220 -28.98 -5.71 0.24
CA LEU A 220 -29.61 -5.15 -0.96
C LEU A 220 -31.08 -4.73 -0.76
N GLU A 221 -31.72 -5.05 0.37
CA GLU A 221 -33.04 -4.50 0.71
C GLU A 221 -32.99 -2.99 0.96
N ASN A 222 -31.83 -2.47 1.40
CA ASN A 222 -31.66 -1.07 1.79
C ASN A 222 -30.59 -0.32 0.98
N HIS A 223 -29.88 -1.00 0.07
CA HIS A 223 -28.79 -0.42 -0.72
C HIS A 223 -28.95 -0.73 -2.20
N ASP A 224 -28.52 0.21 -3.05
CA ASP A 224 -28.69 0.09 -4.51
C ASP A 224 -27.73 -0.94 -5.12
N MET A 225 -26.57 -1.20 -4.49
CA MET A 225 -25.53 -2.06 -5.04
C MET A 225 -24.68 -2.75 -3.98
N LEU A 226 -24.21 -3.95 -4.30
CA LEU A 226 -23.21 -4.70 -3.56
C LEU A 226 -21.88 -4.72 -4.34
N LEU A 227 -20.80 -4.28 -3.70
CA LEU A 227 -19.43 -4.50 -4.14
C LEU A 227 -18.90 -5.76 -3.44
N ILE A 228 -18.63 -6.82 -4.20
CA ILE A 228 -17.95 -8.01 -3.69
C ILE A 228 -16.45 -7.84 -3.97
N GLN A 229 -15.66 -7.74 -2.90
CA GLN A 229 -14.21 -7.49 -2.98
C GLN A 229 -13.45 -8.65 -2.31
N PRO A 230 -13.08 -9.69 -3.05
CA PRO A 230 -12.22 -10.74 -2.54
C PRO A 230 -10.80 -10.21 -2.34
N LEU A 231 -10.15 -10.60 -1.25
CA LEU A 231 -8.71 -10.41 -1.08
C LEU A 231 -7.97 -11.45 -1.94
N VAL A 232 -7.13 -10.98 -2.87
CA VAL A 232 -6.35 -11.78 -3.83
C VAL A 232 -4.90 -11.36 -3.83
#